data_AF-A0A7J2HQ92-F1
#
_entry.id   AF-A0A7J2HQ92-F1
#
_cell.length_a   1.000
_cell.length_b   1.000
_cell.length_c   1.000
_cell.angle_alpha   90.00
_cell.angle_beta   90.00
_cell.angle_gamma   90.00
#
_symmetry.space_group_name_H-M   'P 1'
#
loop_
_entity.id
_entity.type
_entity.pdbx_description
1 polymer ?
#
loop_
_entity_poly.entity_id
_entity_poly.type
_entity_poly.pdbx_seq_one_letter_code
_entity_poly.pdbx_strand_id
1 'polypeptide(L)'
;MNLDPYEWMENLDNPKLLEWIEVEDRKFREYVHSLSQRLRERIRRYYFVKNLISVRISEKGYYALFQDRDVFKLKLLDREGEWIDVIDSRELGEHVILKDFYPDPTGRYLAYNYSFKGADVGFTHFIDVETGELLDKLEGIVGSIIWLDKEAYYYVRFFSKSKSPDGVDPPTTRMFLRRQQEEEMVFGEGLPQAHFILAKPSTDYKNILIAVSLGWSKSDTFVGPLKDPSRWRKIFGGDFITFPIDAVDNSYLIAAFDSGGYGRIILASVNGEVKELVREWRYPLKEAALVGDKLLIHYLVDASSILRVFDLKGKMLDEIKFGGVGTVSIMDFNSSEAVLKYTSFLTPYRFYKFSGRGLEVIESKDFKLEITVEERWVESFDGTRIHMFIVKRKNCKADKVLLYGYGGFNVSITPHYLS
;
A
#
# COMPACT_ATOMS: atom_id res chain seq x y z
N MET A 1 -3.64 37.76 24.78
CA MET A 1 -3.52 37.20 23.42
C MET A 1 -2.04 37.09 23.13
N ASN A 2 -1.52 35.89 22.92
CA ASN A 2 -0.17 35.75 22.38
C ASN A 2 -0.26 36.13 20.91
N LEU A 3 0.35 37.26 20.53
CA LEU A 3 0.53 37.63 19.13
C LEU A 3 1.53 36.66 18.52
N ASP A 4 1.12 35.94 17.47
CA ASP A 4 2.06 35.21 16.63
C ASP A 4 2.60 36.17 15.56
N PRO A 5 3.90 36.57 15.63
CA PRO A 5 4.47 37.49 14.64
C PRO A 5 4.54 36.92 13.22
N TYR A 6 4.23 35.63 13.03
CA TYR A 6 4.27 34.93 11.75
C TYR A 6 2.90 34.48 11.24
N GLU A 7 1.79 34.87 11.90
CA GLU A 7 0.41 34.55 11.47
C GLU A 7 0.15 34.90 9.99
N TRP A 8 0.75 35.99 9.50
CA TRP A 8 0.64 36.42 8.09
C TRP A 8 1.21 35.40 7.08
N MET A 9 2.05 34.46 7.51
CA MET A 9 2.61 33.40 6.69
C MET A 9 1.66 32.20 6.51
N GLU A 10 0.56 32.13 7.28
CA GLU A 10 -0.44 31.07 7.12
C GLU A 10 -1.28 31.24 5.85
N ASN A 11 -1.42 32.48 5.35
CA ASN A 11 -2.05 32.76 4.07
C ASN A 11 -1.03 32.60 2.92
N LEU A 12 -1.09 31.47 2.22
CA LEU A 12 -0.17 31.14 1.13
C LEU A 12 -0.30 32.06 -0.10
N ASP A 13 -1.40 32.80 -0.24
CA ASP A 13 -1.62 33.78 -1.31
C ASP A 13 -1.11 35.19 -0.93
N ASN A 14 -0.53 35.38 0.26
CA ASN A 14 -0.02 36.67 0.70
C ASN A 14 1.20 37.11 -0.14
N PRO A 15 1.16 38.25 -0.86
CA PRO A 15 2.26 38.69 -1.71
C PRO A 15 3.60 38.84 -0.97
N LYS A 16 3.56 39.25 0.31
CA LYS A 16 4.75 39.38 1.15
C LYS A 16 5.41 38.02 1.43
N LEU A 17 4.60 36.95 1.53
CA LEU A 17 5.11 35.60 1.78
C LEU A 17 5.77 35.06 0.53
N LEU A 18 5.14 35.24 -0.63
CA LEU A 18 5.71 34.85 -1.91
C LEU A 18 7.06 35.51 -2.16
N GLU A 19 7.18 36.82 -1.91
CA GLU A 19 8.46 37.54 -1.99
C GLU A 19 9.51 36.96 -1.02
N TRP A 20 9.13 36.69 0.23
CA TRP A 20 10.03 36.10 1.22
C TRP A 20 10.52 34.71 0.78
N ILE A 21 9.62 33.85 0.28
CA ILE A 21 9.96 32.52 -0.23
C ILE A 21 10.97 32.61 -1.38
N GLU A 22 10.73 33.49 -2.36
CA GLU A 22 11.65 33.68 -3.49
C GLU A 22 13.04 34.16 -3.05
N VAL A 23 13.11 35.02 -2.05
CA VAL A 23 14.38 35.50 -1.49
C VAL A 23 15.12 34.37 -0.78
N GLU A 24 14.45 33.60 0.07
CA GLU A 24 15.08 32.51 0.82
C GLU A 24 15.47 31.31 -0.08
N ASP A 25 14.64 30.95 -1.07
CA ASP A 25 14.98 29.92 -2.07
C ASP A 25 16.24 30.30 -2.86
N ARG A 26 16.35 31.56 -3.30
CA ARG A 26 17.54 32.06 -4.00
C ARG A 26 18.79 32.00 -3.13
N LYS A 27 18.72 32.51 -1.89
CA LYS A 27 19.83 32.46 -0.93
C LYS A 27 20.29 31.03 -0.69
N PHE A 28 19.35 30.10 -0.51
CA PHE A 28 19.68 28.70 -0.31
C PHE A 28 20.32 28.06 -1.54
N ARG A 29 19.77 28.29 -2.75
CA ARG A 29 20.33 27.78 -4.01
C ARG A 29 21.75 28.27 -4.25
N GLU A 30 22.03 29.54 -3.96
CA GLU A 30 23.38 30.10 -4.03
C GLU A 30 24.30 29.43 -3.01
N TYR A 31 23.87 29.30 -1.76
CA TYR A 31 24.63 28.65 -0.68
C TYR A 31 25.03 27.20 -1.03
N VAL A 32 24.12 26.41 -1.60
CA VAL A 32 24.39 24.99 -1.93
C VAL A 32 24.89 24.77 -3.36
N HIS A 33 25.01 25.81 -4.19
CA HIS A 33 25.24 25.69 -5.63
C HIS A 33 26.45 24.80 -5.97
N SER A 34 27.61 25.12 -5.40
CA SER A 34 28.87 24.41 -5.68
C SER A 34 28.82 22.94 -5.24
N LEU A 35 28.21 22.68 -4.07
CA LEU A 35 28.03 21.32 -3.55
C LEU A 35 27.06 20.52 -4.43
N SER A 36 25.94 21.13 -4.81
CA SER A 36 24.92 20.53 -5.68
C SER A 36 25.52 20.14 -7.03
N GLN A 37 26.25 21.04 -7.69
CA GLN A 37 26.91 20.76 -8.97
C GLN A 37 27.87 19.55 -8.88
N ARG A 38 28.66 19.49 -7.80
CA ARG A 38 29.61 18.39 -7.57
C ARG A 38 28.93 17.04 -7.32
N LEU A 39 27.76 17.04 -6.65
CA LEU A 39 27.07 15.82 -6.25
C LEU A 39 26.00 15.37 -7.25
N ARG A 40 25.54 16.24 -8.14
CA ARG A 40 24.40 16.01 -9.04
C ARG A 40 24.51 14.72 -9.84
N GLU A 41 25.61 14.53 -10.57
CA GLU A 41 25.79 13.33 -11.40
C GLU A 41 25.93 12.05 -10.57
N ARG A 42 26.47 12.16 -9.35
CA ARG A 42 26.54 11.02 -8.42
C ARG A 42 25.16 10.66 -7.89
N ILE A 43 24.38 11.64 -7.42
CA ILE A 43 23.00 11.42 -6.95
C ILE A 43 22.15 10.86 -8.07
N ARG A 44 22.24 11.46 -9.27
CA ARG A 44 21.52 11.05 -10.48
C ARG A 44 21.64 9.56 -10.80
N ARG A 45 22.83 8.97 -10.61
CA ARG A 45 23.10 7.53 -10.84
C ARG A 45 22.25 6.61 -9.96
N TYR A 46 21.93 7.04 -8.74
CA TYR A 46 21.23 6.25 -7.73
C TYR A 46 19.76 6.68 -7.58
N TYR A 47 19.44 7.93 -7.90
CA TYR A 47 18.09 8.47 -7.81
C TYR A 47 17.20 8.01 -8.98
N PHE A 48 17.71 8.07 -10.22
CA PHE A 48 16.93 7.70 -11.41
C PHE A 48 16.97 6.19 -11.67
N VAL A 49 16.32 5.45 -10.78
CA VAL A 49 16.19 4.00 -10.87
C VAL A 49 14.71 3.67 -10.97
N LYS A 50 14.38 2.85 -11.96
CA LYS A 50 13.06 2.21 -12.07
C LYS A 50 12.67 1.62 -10.71
N ASN A 51 11.56 2.06 -10.15
CA ASN A 51 11.00 1.58 -8.90
C ASN A 51 9.69 0.84 -9.18
N LEU A 52 9.54 -0.37 -8.65
CA LEU A 52 8.28 -1.10 -8.67
C LEU A 52 7.36 -0.56 -7.57
N ILE A 53 6.22 0.01 -7.92
CA ILE A 53 5.28 0.61 -6.96
C ILE A 53 4.27 -0.40 -6.46
N SER A 54 3.54 -1.04 -7.37
CA SER A 54 2.43 -1.95 -7.06
C SER A 54 2.35 -3.07 -8.10
N VAL A 55 1.83 -4.23 -7.69
CA VAL A 55 1.58 -5.38 -8.57
C VAL A 55 0.18 -5.92 -8.27
N ARG A 56 -0.57 -6.33 -9.31
CA ARG A 56 -1.83 -7.08 -9.21
C ARG A 56 -1.78 -8.32 -10.07
N ILE A 57 -2.33 -9.42 -9.59
CA ILE A 57 -2.37 -10.71 -10.27
C ILE A 57 -3.66 -10.82 -11.10
N SER A 58 -3.54 -11.38 -12.30
CA SER A 58 -4.64 -11.78 -13.16
C SER A 58 -4.34 -13.12 -13.82
N GLU A 59 -5.30 -13.71 -14.51
CA GLU A 59 -5.08 -14.91 -15.33
C GLU A 59 -3.99 -14.69 -16.40
N LYS A 60 -4.00 -13.52 -17.05
CA LYS A 60 -3.00 -13.14 -18.06
C LYS A 60 -1.58 -12.94 -17.51
N GLY A 61 -1.41 -12.70 -16.22
CA GLY A 61 -0.10 -12.42 -15.62
C GLY A 61 -0.14 -11.35 -14.54
N TYR A 62 0.94 -10.59 -14.41
CA TYR A 62 1.12 -9.58 -13.37
C TYR A 62 1.09 -8.17 -13.96
N TYR A 63 0.06 -7.41 -13.62
CA TYR A 63 0.05 -5.98 -13.87
C TYR A 63 0.94 -5.29 -12.85
N ALA A 64 1.91 -4.49 -13.29
CA ALA A 64 2.88 -3.83 -12.45
C ALA A 64 3.01 -2.36 -12.80
N LEU A 65 2.84 -1.51 -11.78
CA LEU A 65 3.09 -0.08 -11.89
C LEU A 65 4.55 0.21 -11.53
N PHE A 66 5.26 0.83 -12.47
CA PHE A 66 6.61 1.31 -12.29
C PHE A 66 6.65 2.83 -12.33
N GLN A 67 7.58 3.40 -11.57
CA GLN A 67 8.00 4.78 -11.73
C GLN A 67 9.45 4.81 -12.20
N ASP A 68 9.68 5.53 -13.29
CA ASP A 68 11.01 5.88 -13.76
C ASP A 68 11.08 7.40 -13.88
N ARG A 69 11.75 8.03 -12.90
CA ARG A 69 11.79 9.49 -12.72
C ARG A 69 10.38 10.06 -12.48
N ASP A 70 9.93 10.94 -13.37
CA ASP A 70 8.63 11.60 -13.40
C ASP A 70 7.61 10.88 -14.29
N VAL A 71 7.99 9.76 -14.91
CA VAL A 71 7.12 8.96 -15.77
C VAL A 71 6.66 7.71 -15.02
N PHE A 72 5.36 7.45 -15.07
CA PHE A 72 4.75 6.24 -14.55
C PHE A 72 4.37 5.33 -15.72
N LYS A 73 4.65 4.03 -15.59
CA LYS A 73 4.30 3.02 -16.58
C LYS A 73 3.58 1.87 -15.92
N LEU A 74 2.39 1.56 -16.41
CA LEU A 74 1.69 0.33 -16.08
C LEU A 74 2.01 -0.69 -17.17
N LYS A 75 2.57 -1.84 -16.76
CA LYS A 75 2.95 -2.92 -17.67
C LYS A 75 2.27 -4.22 -17.24
N LEU A 76 2.09 -5.15 -18.18
CA LEU A 76 1.72 -6.53 -17.91
C LEU A 76 2.96 -7.42 -18.13
N LEU A 77 3.36 -8.18 -17.12
CA LEU A 77 4.24 -9.34 -17.31
C LEU A 77 3.35 -10.54 -17.56
N ASP A 78 3.31 -11.04 -18.80
CA ASP A 78 2.48 -12.19 -19.15
C ASP A 78 3.00 -13.50 -18.54
N ARG A 79 2.27 -14.60 -18.75
CA ARG A 79 2.64 -15.92 -18.20
C ARG A 79 3.83 -16.56 -18.95
N GLU A 80 4.13 -16.07 -20.14
CA GLU A 80 5.27 -16.44 -20.97
C GLU A 80 6.57 -15.73 -20.53
N GLY A 81 6.46 -14.65 -19.75
CA GLY A 81 7.57 -13.91 -19.17
C GLY A 81 7.94 -12.63 -19.92
N GLU A 82 7.08 -12.14 -20.80
CA GLU A 82 7.29 -10.92 -21.58
C GLU A 82 6.58 -9.71 -20.97
N TRP A 83 7.27 -8.55 -21.01
CA TRP A 83 6.73 -7.29 -20.50
C TRP A 83 6.05 -6.50 -21.61
N ILE A 84 4.74 -6.33 -21.49
CA ILE A 84 3.88 -5.56 -22.39
C ILE A 84 3.57 -4.20 -21.76
N ASP A 85 3.82 -3.10 -22.48
CA ASP A 85 3.40 -1.76 -22.07
C ASP A 85 1.87 -1.63 -22.17
N VAL A 86 1.20 -1.18 -21.10
CA VAL A 86 -0.26 -1.04 -21.04
C VAL A 86 -0.67 0.42 -20.99
N ILE A 87 -0.12 1.19 -20.04
CA ILE A 87 -0.35 2.65 -19.93
C ILE A 87 0.99 3.34 -19.72
N ASP A 88 1.23 4.40 -20.48
CA ASP A 88 2.31 5.35 -20.25
C ASP A 88 1.72 6.69 -19.80
N SER A 89 2.16 7.21 -18.64
CA SER A 89 1.59 8.44 -18.09
C SER A 89 1.75 9.65 -19.02
N ARG A 90 2.71 9.62 -19.94
CA ARG A 90 2.94 10.68 -20.94
C ARG A 90 1.82 10.79 -21.98
N GLU A 91 1.07 9.71 -22.19
CA GLU A 91 -0.06 9.68 -23.12
C GLU A 91 -1.33 10.31 -22.51
N LEU A 92 -1.35 10.47 -21.18
CA LEU A 92 -2.46 11.06 -20.43
C LEU A 92 -2.31 12.58 -20.21
N GLY A 93 -1.11 13.12 -20.42
CA GLY A 93 -0.79 14.54 -20.29
C GLY A 93 0.52 14.80 -19.54
N GLU A 94 0.79 16.08 -19.28
CA GLU A 94 1.99 16.50 -18.55
C GLU A 94 1.85 16.31 -17.04
N HIS A 95 2.95 15.92 -16.38
CA HIS A 95 3.01 15.77 -14.92
C HIS A 95 1.93 14.85 -14.30
N VAL A 96 1.56 13.79 -15.02
CA VAL A 96 0.60 12.79 -14.56
C VAL A 96 1.23 11.84 -13.53
N ILE A 97 0.50 11.59 -12.45
CA ILE A 97 0.82 10.60 -11.43
C ILE A 97 -0.20 9.48 -11.52
N LEU A 98 0.23 8.27 -11.88
CA LEU A 98 -0.57 7.04 -11.75
C LEU A 98 -0.51 6.58 -10.29
N LYS A 99 -1.68 6.38 -9.66
CA LYS A 99 -1.79 6.11 -8.21
C LYS A 99 -2.04 4.65 -7.90
N ASP A 100 -3.03 4.04 -8.55
CA ASP A 100 -3.44 2.65 -8.32
C ASP A 100 -4.11 2.08 -9.57
N PHE A 101 -4.29 0.76 -9.61
CA PHE A 101 -4.91 0.06 -10.72
C PHE A 101 -5.54 -1.26 -10.26
N TYR A 102 -6.56 -1.70 -10.99
CA TYR A 102 -7.44 -2.81 -10.63
C TYR A 102 -7.79 -3.60 -11.91
N PRO A 103 -7.02 -4.66 -12.25
CA PRO A 103 -7.42 -5.56 -13.32
C PRO A 103 -8.62 -6.40 -12.87
N ASP A 104 -9.45 -6.82 -13.83
CA ASP A 104 -10.41 -7.89 -13.58
C ASP A 104 -9.68 -9.26 -13.47
N PRO A 105 -10.34 -10.32 -12.96
CA PRO A 105 -9.72 -11.64 -12.82
C PRO A 105 -9.08 -12.16 -14.10
N THR A 106 -9.71 -11.92 -15.26
CA THR A 106 -9.19 -12.38 -16.56
C THR A 106 -8.00 -11.56 -17.03
N GLY A 107 -7.82 -10.35 -16.50
CA GLY A 107 -6.82 -9.38 -16.97
C GLY A 107 -7.17 -8.77 -18.32
N ARG A 108 -8.43 -8.80 -18.76
CA ARG A 108 -8.84 -8.13 -20.00
C ARG A 108 -9.22 -6.68 -19.74
N TYR A 109 -9.90 -6.42 -18.64
CA TYR A 109 -10.39 -5.10 -18.27
C TYR A 109 -9.55 -4.53 -17.14
N LEU A 110 -9.33 -3.23 -17.19
CA LEU A 110 -8.45 -2.55 -16.25
C LEU A 110 -9.04 -1.21 -15.86
N ALA A 111 -9.11 -0.96 -14.55
CA ALA A 111 -9.34 0.38 -14.02
C ALA A 111 -8.00 0.95 -13.54
N TYR A 112 -7.71 2.22 -13.81
CA TYR A 112 -6.52 2.88 -13.30
C TYR A 112 -6.80 4.32 -12.89
N ASN A 113 -6.17 4.73 -11.79
CA ASN A 113 -6.38 6.02 -11.17
C ASN A 113 -5.20 6.93 -11.46
N TYR A 114 -5.47 8.18 -11.84
CA TYR A 114 -4.43 9.17 -12.07
C TYR A 114 -4.85 10.57 -11.63
N SER A 115 -3.87 11.45 -11.46
CA SER A 115 -4.10 12.88 -11.29
C SER A 115 -2.96 13.68 -11.89
N PHE A 116 -3.19 14.97 -12.13
CA PHE A 116 -2.13 15.90 -12.46
C PHE A 116 -1.41 16.35 -11.18
N LYS A 117 -0.11 16.58 -11.25
CA LYS A 117 0.68 17.07 -10.12
C LYS A 117 0.11 18.39 -9.59
N GLY A 118 -0.18 18.45 -8.29
CA GLY A 118 -0.76 19.64 -7.65
C GLY A 118 -2.28 19.79 -7.84
N ALA A 119 -2.95 18.85 -8.52
CA ALA A 119 -4.40 18.85 -8.63
C ALA A 119 -5.07 18.13 -7.44
N ASP A 120 -6.14 18.73 -6.93
CA ASP A 120 -6.99 18.13 -5.88
C ASP A 120 -8.02 17.13 -6.44
N VAL A 121 -8.09 16.99 -7.77
CA VAL A 121 -9.05 16.13 -8.46
C VAL A 121 -8.34 14.88 -9.00
N GLY A 122 -8.90 13.71 -8.70
CA GLY A 122 -8.48 12.44 -9.29
C GLY A 122 -9.38 12.06 -10.47
N PHE A 123 -8.82 11.27 -11.38
CA PHE A 123 -9.54 10.65 -12.50
C PHE A 123 -9.34 9.14 -12.42
N THR A 124 -10.33 8.39 -12.87
CA THR A 124 -10.24 6.94 -13.02
C THR A 124 -10.82 6.55 -14.35
N HIS A 125 -10.03 5.83 -15.15
CA HIS A 125 -10.45 5.30 -16.44
C HIS A 125 -10.60 3.78 -16.35
N PHE A 126 -11.59 3.26 -17.07
CA PHE A 126 -11.87 1.84 -17.23
C PHE A 126 -11.69 1.49 -18.70
N ILE A 127 -10.84 0.52 -19.01
CA ILE A 127 -10.46 0.20 -20.39
C ILE A 127 -10.52 -1.30 -20.68
N ASP A 128 -10.70 -1.65 -21.95
CA ASP A 128 -10.31 -2.95 -22.50
C ASP A 128 -8.83 -2.87 -22.91
N VAL A 129 -7.99 -3.71 -22.30
CA VAL A 129 -6.53 -3.68 -22.48
C VAL A 129 -6.11 -4.13 -23.88
N GLU A 130 -6.88 -4.98 -24.54
CA GLU A 130 -6.53 -5.49 -25.87
C GLU A 130 -6.82 -4.45 -26.96
N THR A 131 -7.94 -3.74 -26.85
CA THR A 131 -8.38 -2.78 -27.87
C THR A 131 -7.97 -1.35 -27.56
N GLY A 132 -7.67 -1.04 -26.29
CA GLY A 132 -7.49 0.34 -25.80
C GLY A 132 -8.78 1.14 -25.68
N GLU A 133 -9.95 0.49 -25.83
CA GLU A 133 -11.26 1.14 -25.73
C GLU A 133 -11.52 1.65 -24.31
N LEU A 134 -11.93 2.92 -24.19
CA LEU A 134 -12.42 3.49 -22.94
C LEU A 134 -13.87 3.06 -22.70
N LEU A 135 -14.07 2.25 -21.66
CA LEU A 135 -15.36 1.68 -21.28
C LEU A 135 -16.15 2.64 -20.38
N ASP A 136 -15.46 3.31 -19.46
CA ASP A 136 -16.08 4.21 -18.48
C ASP A 136 -15.03 5.17 -17.87
N LYS A 137 -15.52 6.20 -17.19
CA LYS A 137 -14.69 7.15 -16.44
C LYS A 137 -15.38 7.65 -15.17
N LEU A 138 -14.58 7.90 -14.15
CA LEU A 138 -15.01 8.54 -12.90
C LEU A 138 -14.11 9.72 -12.57
N GLU A 139 -14.70 10.73 -11.94
CA GLU A 139 -14.00 11.88 -11.37
C GLU A 139 -14.05 11.82 -9.84
N GLY A 140 -13.02 12.37 -9.20
CA GLY A 140 -12.85 12.37 -7.75
C GLY A 140 -11.88 11.28 -7.27
N ILE A 141 -11.82 11.12 -5.95
CA ILE A 141 -10.92 10.16 -5.31
C ILE A 141 -11.70 8.86 -5.10
N VAL A 142 -11.41 7.86 -5.93
CA VAL A 142 -12.01 6.52 -5.83
C VAL A 142 -10.92 5.47 -5.58
N GLY A 143 -11.32 4.30 -5.07
CA GLY A 143 -10.44 3.15 -4.85
C GLY A 143 -11.26 1.90 -4.51
N SER A 144 -10.60 0.82 -4.12
CA SER A 144 -11.28 -0.48 -3.83
C SER A 144 -12.21 -0.91 -4.98
N ILE A 145 -11.73 -0.83 -6.22
CA ILE A 145 -12.53 -1.18 -7.40
C ILE A 145 -12.59 -2.71 -7.52
N ILE A 146 -13.79 -3.25 -7.65
CA ILE A 146 -14.04 -4.70 -7.74
C ILE A 146 -14.93 -4.98 -8.94
N TRP A 147 -14.36 -5.57 -9.98
CA TRP A 147 -15.08 -5.96 -11.19
C TRP A 147 -16.09 -7.09 -10.91
N LEU A 148 -17.32 -6.93 -11.44
CA LEU A 148 -18.36 -7.97 -11.43
C LEU A 148 -18.57 -8.56 -12.82
N ASP A 149 -18.51 -7.70 -13.83
CA ASP A 149 -18.53 -7.98 -15.26
C ASP A 149 -17.98 -6.74 -16.01
N LYS A 150 -17.96 -6.76 -17.35
CA LYS A 150 -17.40 -5.65 -18.17
C LYS A 150 -18.15 -4.32 -18.03
N GLU A 151 -19.40 -4.33 -17.58
CA GLU A 151 -20.29 -3.18 -17.48
C GLU A 151 -20.68 -2.86 -16.03
N ALA A 152 -20.18 -3.64 -15.06
CA ALA A 152 -20.51 -3.47 -13.65
C ALA A 152 -19.35 -3.75 -12.70
N TYR A 153 -19.20 -2.87 -11.71
CA TYR A 153 -18.16 -2.93 -10.70
C TYR A 153 -18.58 -2.21 -9.42
N TYR A 154 -18.03 -2.63 -8.30
CA TYR A 154 -18.07 -1.83 -7.08
C TYR A 154 -16.87 -0.89 -7.01
N TYR A 155 -17.02 0.23 -6.30
CA TYR A 155 -15.91 1.11 -5.92
C TYR A 155 -16.24 1.88 -4.65
N VAL A 156 -15.20 2.37 -3.95
CA VAL A 156 -15.32 3.28 -2.81
C VAL A 156 -14.96 4.69 -3.26
N ARG A 157 -15.80 5.67 -2.96
CA ARG A 157 -15.54 7.09 -3.18
C ARG A 157 -15.18 7.78 -1.87
N PHE A 158 -14.13 8.59 -1.89
CA PHE A 158 -13.73 9.47 -0.80
C PHE A 158 -14.24 10.89 -1.05
N PHE A 159 -14.96 11.43 -0.06
CA PHE A 159 -15.50 12.78 -0.04
C PHE A 159 -14.59 13.64 0.83
N SER A 160 -13.82 14.54 0.20
CA SER A 160 -12.86 15.41 0.88
C SER A 160 -13.33 16.85 1.04
N LYS A 161 -14.22 17.32 0.14
CA LYS A 161 -14.66 18.73 0.07
C LYS A 161 -16.17 18.90 0.13
N SER A 162 -16.93 17.91 -0.34
CA SER A 162 -18.40 17.92 -0.34
C SER A 162 -18.96 16.92 0.67
N LYS A 163 -20.23 17.10 1.05
CA LYS A 163 -20.98 16.09 1.81
C LYS A 163 -21.14 14.82 0.96
N SER A 164 -21.26 13.68 1.62
CA SER A 164 -21.70 12.44 0.97
C SER A 164 -23.18 12.55 0.54
N PRO A 165 -23.68 11.65 -0.33
CA PRO A 165 -25.08 11.70 -0.80
C PRO A 165 -26.12 11.57 0.32
N ASP A 166 -25.78 10.91 1.41
CA ASP A 166 -26.57 10.77 2.65
C ASP A 166 -26.35 11.93 3.64
N GLY A 167 -25.62 12.98 3.26
CA GLY A 167 -25.54 14.25 3.99
C GLY A 167 -24.40 14.38 5.03
N VAL A 168 -23.50 13.39 5.12
CA VAL A 168 -22.39 13.41 6.09
C VAL A 168 -21.26 14.30 5.60
N ASP A 169 -20.73 15.14 6.50
CA ASP A 169 -19.63 16.06 6.20
C ASP A 169 -18.31 15.31 5.91
N PRO A 170 -17.46 15.86 5.00
CA PRO A 170 -16.14 15.30 4.73
C PRO A 170 -15.20 15.50 5.94
N PRO A 171 -14.15 14.69 6.13
CA PRO A 171 -13.77 13.55 5.29
C PRO A 171 -14.63 12.31 5.59
N THR A 172 -15.13 11.63 4.56
CA THR A 172 -15.86 10.35 4.71
C THR A 172 -15.81 9.53 3.42
N THR A 173 -16.22 8.26 3.47
CA THR A 173 -16.27 7.36 2.30
C THR A 173 -17.60 6.65 2.16
N ARG A 174 -18.01 6.33 0.92
CA ARG A 174 -19.17 5.47 0.63
C ARG A 174 -18.81 4.50 -0.47
N MET A 175 -19.43 3.32 -0.46
CA MET A 175 -19.26 2.31 -1.49
C MET A 175 -20.47 2.29 -2.42
N PHE A 176 -20.18 2.20 -3.73
CA PHE A 176 -21.18 2.26 -4.79
C PHE A 176 -21.07 1.04 -5.69
N LEU A 177 -22.20 0.59 -6.22
CA LEU A 177 -22.30 -0.24 -7.40
C LEU A 177 -22.47 0.67 -8.60
N ARG A 178 -21.65 0.47 -9.62
CA ARG A 178 -21.85 1.08 -10.94
C ARG A 178 -22.26 0.00 -11.92
N ARG A 179 -23.33 0.22 -12.68
CA ARG A 179 -23.77 -0.67 -13.77
C ARG A 179 -24.26 0.19 -14.92
N GLN A 180 -23.72 -0.02 -16.12
CA GLN A 180 -24.12 0.73 -17.33
C GLN A 180 -24.12 2.26 -17.12
N GLN A 181 -23.09 2.76 -16.44
CA GLN A 181 -22.89 4.18 -16.08
C GLN A 181 -23.88 4.78 -15.07
N GLU A 182 -24.85 4.01 -14.59
CA GLU A 182 -25.68 4.36 -13.44
C GLU A 182 -24.98 3.94 -12.15
N GLU A 183 -25.16 4.71 -11.06
CA GLU A 183 -24.56 4.41 -9.76
C GLU A 183 -25.59 4.36 -8.63
N GLU A 184 -25.38 3.42 -7.72
CA GLU A 184 -26.20 3.22 -6.51
C GLU A 184 -25.28 3.06 -5.31
N MET A 185 -25.58 3.74 -4.20
CA MET A 185 -24.86 3.52 -2.94
C MET A 185 -25.29 2.17 -2.35
N VAL A 186 -24.33 1.27 -2.14
CA VAL A 186 -24.61 -0.09 -1.64
C VAL A 186 -24.09 -0.35 -0.24
N PHE A 187 -23.19 0.48 0.27
CA PHE A 187 -22.67 0.34 1.62
C PHE A 187 -22.12 1.68 2.17
N GLY A 188 -22.26 1.84 3.49
CA GLY A 188 -21.73 2.97 4.24
C GLY A 188 -22.72 4.08 4.55
N GLU A 189 -23.99 3.94 4.16
CA GLU A 189 -25.05 4.89 4.54
C GLU A 189 -25.08 5.10 6.06
N GLY A 190 -25.12 6.35 6.50
CA GLY A 190 -25.14 6.73 7.91
C GLY A 190 -23.81 6.56 8.64
N LEU A 191 -22.73 6.10 7.97
CA LEU A 191 -21.41 6.07 8.61
C LEU A 191 -20.99 7.49 9.02
N PRO A 192 -20.53 7.70 10.27
CA PRO A 192 -20.12 9.02 10.73
C PRO A 192 -18.93 9.59 9.94
N GLN A 193 -18.68 10.88 10.13
CA GLN A 193 -17.47 11.53 9.64
C GLN A 193 -16.21 10.77 10.09
N ALA A 194 -15.15 10.87 9.29
CA ALA A 194 -13.85 10.23 9.49
C ALA A 194 -13.84 8.69 9.49
N HIS A 195 -14.92 8.05 9.02
CA HIS A 195 -14.94 6.62 8.74
C HIS A 195 -14.53 6.33 7.29
N PHE A 196 -13.57 5.41 7.14
CA PHE A 196 -12.97 5.03 5.86
C PHE A 196 -13.21 3.56 5.56
N ILE A 197 -13.79 3.29 4.39
CA ILE A 197 -14.07 1.97 3.85
C ILE A 197 -12.91 1.52 2.97
N LEU A 198 -12.42 0.31 3.20
CA LEU A 198 -11.61 -0.46 2.26
C LEU A 198 -12.35 -1.75 1.94
N ALA A 199 -12.35 -2.14 0.67
CA ALA A 199 -13.02 -3.37 0.23
C ALA A 199 -12.18 -4.15 -0.77
N LYS A 200 -12.27 -5.47 -0.71
CA LYS A 200 -11.68 -6.39 -1.69
C LYS A 200 -12.51 -7.67 -1.80
N PRO A 201 -12.45 -8.41 -2.92
CA PRO A 201 -13.04 -9.74 -2.99
C PRO A 201 -12.20 -10.75 -2.19
N SER A 202 -12.80 -11.88 -1.80
CA SER A 202 -12.04 -13.09 -1.48
C SER A 202 -11.30 -13.61 -2.72
N THR A 203 -10.24 -14.39 -2.54
CA THR A 203 -9.42 -14.86 -3.66
C THR A 203 -10.18 -15.77 -4.64
N ASP A 204 -11.27 -16.40 -4.18
CA ASP A 204 -12.20 -17.17 -5.02
C ASP A 204 -13.31 -16.32 -5.67
N TYR A 205 -13.29 -14.99 -5.48
CA TYR A 205 -14.26 -14.03 -6.00
C TYR A 205 -15.73 -14.29 -5.60
N LYS A 206 -15.98 -15.08 -4.54
CA LYS A 206 -17.34 -15.38 -4.08
C LYS A 206 -17.84 -14.44 -3.00
N ASN A 207 -16.94 -13.87 -2.20
CA ASN A 207 -17.28 -13.01 -1.08
C ASN A 207 -16.65 -11.63 -1.24
N ILE A 208 -17.28 -10.63 -0.62
CA ILE A 208 -16.65 -9.35 -0.34
C ILE A 208 -16.08 -9.36 1.09
N LEU A 209 -14.98 -8.63 1.26
CA LEU A 209 -14.30 -8.39 2.51
C LEU A 209 -14.16 -6.87 2.67
N ILE A 210 -14.81 -6.30 3.69
CA ILE A 210 -14.84 -4.86 3.92
C ILE A 210 -14.25 -4.56 5.30
N ALA A 211 -13.35 -3.59 5.37
CA ALA A 211 -12.90 -2.98 6.61
C ALA A 211 -13.41 -1.53 6.67
N VAL A 212 -14.12 -1.20 7.73
CA VAL A 212 -14.47 0.19 8.07
C VAL A 212 -13.56 0.61 9.20
N SER A 213 -12.84 1.72 9.06
CA SER A 213 -11.88 2.21 10.05
C SER A 213 -12.18 3.63 10.49
N LEU A 214 -11.93 3.91 11.78
CA LEU A 214 -11.88 5.26 12.33
C LEU A 214 -10.46 5.52 12.85
N GLY A 215 -9.68 6.26 12.06
CA GLY A 215 -8.26 6.47 12.34
C GLY A 215 -7.45 5.16 12.37
N TRP A 216 -6.49 5.08 13.30
CA TRP A 216 -5.58 3.95 13.46
C TRP A 216 -5.85 3.09 14.70
N SER A 217 -7.01 3.25 15.33
CA SER A 217 -7.33 2.57 16.59
C SER A 217 -8.63 1.77 16.58
N LYS A 218 -9.55 2.01 15.63
CA LYS A 218 -10.84 1.29 15.59
C LYS A 218 -11.14 0.80 14.19
N SER A 219 -11.63 -0.43 14.09
CA SER A 219 -12.08 -1.00 12.84
C SER A 219 -13.15 -2.08 13.03
N ASP A 220 -14.04 -2.15 12.04
CA ASP A 220 -15.05 -3.18 11.89
C ASP A 220 -14.87 -3.93 10.57
N THR A 221 -14.98 -5.25 10.64
CA THR A 221 -14.93 -6.16 9.48
C THR A 221 -16.34 -6.62 9.11
N PHE A 222 -16.71 -6.35 7.85
CA PHE A 222 -17.94 -6.82 7.24
C PHE A 222 -17.63 -7.79 6.11
N VAL A 223 -18.50 -8.78 5.92
CA VAL A 223 -18.36 -9.80 4.87
C VAL A 223 -19.73 -10.20 4.32
N GLY A 224 -19.74 -10.81 3.15
CA GLY A 224 -20.92 -11.47 2.59
C GLY A 224 -20.70 -11.89 1.14
N PRO A 225 -21.71 -12.47 0.48
CA PRO A 225 -21.62 -12.83 -0.93
C PRO A 225 -21.32 -11.60 -1.79
N LEU A 226 -20.36 -11.71 -2.70
CA LEU A 226 -19.87 -10.59 -3.50
C LEU A 226 -21.00 -9.93 -4.30
N LYS A 227 -21.91 -10.73 -4.86
CA LYS A 227 -23.00 -10.27 -5.75
C LYS A 227 -24.30 -9.90 -5.01
N ASP A 228 -24.30 -9.89 -3.67
CA ASP A 228 -25.52 -9.61 -2.88
C ASP A 228 -25.22 -8.71 -1.67
N PRO A 229 -25.21 -7.37 -1.89
CA PRO A 229 -24.98 -6.39 -0.82
C PRO A 229 -25.94 -6.47 0.36
N SER A 230 -27.18 -6.93 0.13
CA SER A 230 -28.20 -7.05 1.19
C SER A 230 -27.79 -8.04 2.29
N ARG A 231 -26.83 -8.91 2.00
CA ARG A 231 -26.33 -9.94 2.91
C ARG A 231 -25.00 -9.59 3.55
N TRP A 232 -24.43 -8.41 3.26
CA TRP A 232 -23.20 -7.96 3.89
C TRP A 232 -23.46 -7.60 5.36
N ARG A 233 -22.63 -8.10 6.26
CA ARG A 233 -22.84 -7.93 7.70
C ARG A 233 -21.52 -7.85 8.46
N LYS A 234 -21.52 -7.12 9.56
CA LYS A 234 -20.40 -7.08 10.50
C LYS A 234 -20.22 -8.46 11.13
N ILE A 235 -19.00 -8.96 11.18
CA ILE A 235 -18.66 -10.24 11.84
C ILE A 235 -17.62 -10.09 12.94
N PHE A 236 -16.83 -9.02 12.92
CA PHE A 236 -15.76 -8.79 13.90
C PHE A 236 -15.40 -7.31 13.95
N GLY A 237 -14.84 -6.81 15.05
CA GLY A 237 -14.42 -5.41 15.17
C GLY A 237 -14.71 -4.78 16.53
N GLY A 238 -14.21 -3.56 16.72
CA GLY A 238 -14.32 -2.81 17.97
C GLY A 238 -13.27 -1.70 18.09
N ASP A 239 -12.85 -1.42 19.32
CA ASP A 239 -11.82 -0.43 19.66
C ASP A 239 -10.39 -0.95 19.41
N PHE A 240 -10.19 -1.60 18.27
CA PHE A 240 -8.92 -2.12 17.79
C PHE A 240 -8.93 -2.23 16.26
N ILE A 241 -7.76 -2.46 15.67
CA ILE A 241 -7.63 -2.64 14.23
C ILE A 241 -7.87 -4.10 13.83
N THR A 242 -8.55 -4.29 12.69
CA THR A 242 -8.77 -5.57 12.06
C THR A 242 -8.52 -5.47 10.55
N PHE A 243 -7.96 -6.51 9.96
CA PHE A 243 -7.80 -6.60 8.50
C PHE A 243 -8.32 -7.94 8.00
N PRO A 244 -9.40 -7.98 7.20
CA PRO A 244 -9.84 -9.22 6.58
C PRO A 244 -8.82 -9.66 5.52
N ILE A 245 -8.40 -10.92 5.61
CA ILE A 245 -7.37 -11.50 4.74
C ILE A 245 -8.05 -12.21 3.58
N ASP A 246 -8.85 -13.23 3.86
CA ASP A 246 -9.54 -14.05 2.85
C ASP A 246 -10.69 -14.87 3.45
N ALA A 247 -11.45 -15.58 2.61
CA ALA A 247 -12.45 -16.56 3.02
C ALA A 247 -11.88 -18.00 2.99
N VAL A 248 -12.24 -18.82 3.97
CA VAL A 248 -11.90 -20.25 4.05
C VAL A 248 -13.16 -21.02 4.46
N ASP A 249 -13.63 -21.90 3.58
CA ASP A 249 -14.89 -22.63 3.75
C ASP A 249 -16.06 -21.67 4.05
N ASN A 250 -16.63 -21.75 5.27
CA ASN A 250 -17.71 -20.89 5.76
C ASN A 250 -17.24 -19.84 6.79
N SER A 251 -15.94 -19.59 6.85
CA SER A 251 -15.30 -18.65 7.78
C SER A 251 -14.38 -17.68 7.05
N TYR A 252 -13.90 -16.68 7.77
CA TYR A 252 -13.07 -15.60 7.24
C TYR A 252 -11.81 -15.45 8.08
N LEU A 253 -10.66 -15.43 7.41
CA LEU A 253 -9.37 -15.15 8.02
C LEU A 253 -9.25 -13.65 8.28
N ILE A 254 -8.92 -13.28 9.51
CA ILE A 254 -8.79 -11.88 9.92
C ILE A 254 -7.49 -11.74 10.73
N ALA A 255 -6.68 -10.73 10.40
CA ALA A 255 -5.64 -10.24 11.30
C ALA A 255 -6.28 -9.31 12.33
N ALA A 256 -6.15 -9.63 13.61
CA ALA A 256 -6.78 -8.94 14.72
C ALA A 256 -5.74 -8.38 15.69
N PHE A 257 -5.91 -7.13 16.11
CA PHE A 257 -5.07 -6.43 17.09
C PHE A 257 -5.87 -6.11 18.37
N ASP A 258 -6.72 -7.06 18.79
CA ASP A 258 -7.72 -6.92 19.86
C ASP A 258 -7.19 -7.21 21.27
N SER A 259 -5.97 -7.74 21.36
CA SER A 259 -5.28 -8.08 22.61
C SER A 259 -4.40 -6.95 23.19
N GLY A 260 -4.31 -5.81 22.49
CA GLY A 260 -3.34 -4.75 22.83
C GLY A 260 -1.87 -5.12 22.56
N GLY A 261 -1.65 -6.22 21.83
CA GLY A 261 -0.32 -6.76 21.52
C GLY A 261 0.05 -6.69 20.03
N TYR A 262 0.89 -7.64 19.60
CA TYR A 262 1.51 -7.66 18.27
C TYR A 262 0.67 -8.27 17.14
N GLY A 263 -0.59 -8.62 17.44
CA GLY A 263 -1.56 -9.11 16.47
C GLY A 263 -1.55 -10.62 16.31
N ARG A 264 -2.72 -11.17 16.01
CA ARG A 264 -2.99 -12.60 15.84
C ARG A 264 -3.85 -12.85 14.61
N ILE A 265 -3.89 -14.09 14.14
CA ILE A 265 -4.81 -14.51 13.07
C ILE A 265 -5.94 -15.32 13.67
N ILE A 266 -7.17 -14.93 13.34
CA ILE A 266 -8.40 -15.62 13.73
C ILE A 266 -9.16 -16.10 12.50
N LEU A 267 -10.04 -17.08 12.72
CA LEU A 267 -11.15 -17.44 11.86
C LEU A 267 -12.43 -16.92 12.52
N ALA A 268 -13.22 -16.13 11.79
CA ALA A 268 -14.51 -15.64 12.23
C ALA A 268 -15.62 -16.09 11.26
N SER A 269 -16.81 -16.42 11.77
CA SER A 269 -17.97 -16.81 10.96
C SER A 269 -19.10 -15.80 11.04
N VAL A 270 -20.03 -15.86 10.07
CA VAL A 270 -21.24 -15.02 10.07
C VAL A 270 -22.19 -15.30 11.25
N ASN A 271 -22.00 -16.42 11.95
CA ASN A 271 -22.79 -16.80 13.12
C ASN A 271 -22.18 -16.27 14.43
N GLY A 272 -21.08 -15.52 14.36
CA GLY A 272 -20.39 -14.95 15.53
C GLY A 272 -19.38 -15.90 16.19
N GLU A 273 -19.09 -17.06 15.59
CA GLU A 273 -18.02 -17.93 16.09
C GLU A 273 -16.67 -17.32 15.75
N VAL A 274 -15.77 -17.24 16.74
CA VAL A 274 -14.40 -16.76 16.57
C VAL A 274 -13.44 -17.80 17.14
N LYS A 275 -12.46 -18.21 16.33
CA LYS A 275 -11.42 -19.17 16.71
C LYS A 275 -10.05 -18.58 16.42
N GLU A 276 -9.15 -18.63 17.39
CA GLU A 276 -7.75 -18.31 17.16
C GLU A 276 -7.08 -19.39 16.29
N LEU A 277 -6.46 -18.96 15.19
CA LEU A 277 -5.73 -19.83 14.27
C LEU A 277 -4.22 -19.72 14.50
N VAL A 278 -3.68 -18.51 14.50
CA VAL A 278 -2.28 -18.24 14.83
C VAL A 278 -2.24 -17.28 15.99
N ARG A 279 -1.75 -17.77 17.13
CA ARG A 279 -1.53 -16.97 18.33
C ARG A 279 -0.61 -15.79 18.07
N GLU A 280 -0.77 -14.76 18.88
CA GLU A 280 0.15 -13.64 18.91
C GLU A 280 1.59 -14.10 19.13
N TRP A 281 2.53 -13.43 18.45
CA TRP A 281 3.95 -13.66 18.60
C TRP A 281 4.64 -12.40 19.15
N ARG A 282 5.86 -12.53 19.69
CA ARG A 282 6.61 -11.42 20.31
C ARG A 282 7.05 -10.31 19.34
N TYR A 283 6.75 -10.46 18.04
CA TYR A 283 7.08 -9.50 17.00
C TYR A 283 5.82 -9.13 16.21
N PRO A 284 5.65 -7.85 15.81
CA PRO A 284 4.48 -7.37 15.10
C PRO A 284 4.15 -8.16 13.84
N LEU A 285 2.90 -8.62 13.74
CA LEU A 285 2.29 -9.01 12.47
C LEU A 285 2.04 -7.75 11.64
N LYS A 286 2.38 -7.79 10.36
CA LYS A 286 2.17 -6.65 9.43
C LYS A 286 1.13 -6.96 8.37
N GLU A 287 1.27 -8.09 7.68
CA GLU A 287 0.44 -8.51 6.56
C GLU A 287 0.29 -10.03 6.57
N ALA A 288 -0.75 -10.54 5.90
CA ALA A 288 -0.94 -11.96 5.69
C ALA A 288 -1.65 -12.23 4.37
N ALA A 289 -1.37 -13.39 3.78
CA ALA A 289 -1.94 -13.87 2.53
C ALA A 289 -2.28 -15.36 2.62
N LEU A 290 -3.44 -15.74 2.07
CA LEU A 290 -3.80 -17.13 1.88
C LEU A 290 -3.38 -17.56 0.47
N VAL A 291 -2.55 -18.59 0.38
CA VAL A 291 -2.06 -19.16 -0.88
C VAL A 291 -2.24 -20.67 -0.82
N GLY A 292 -3.25 -21.18 -1.53
CA GLY A 292 -3.70 -22.56 -1.42
C GLY A 292 -4.17 -22.87 0.00
N ASP A 293 -3.53 -23.86 0.63
CA ASP A 293 -3.76 -24.26 2.02
C ASP A 293 -2.73 -23.67 3.01
N LYS A 294 -1.93 -22.70 2.54
CA LYS A 294 -0.86 -22.06 3.32
C LYS A 294 -1.18 -20.61 3.63
N LEU A 295 -1.02 -20.25 4.89
CA LEU A 295 -1.11 -18.89 5.37
C LEU A 295 0.31 -18.30 5.49
N LEU A 296 0.63 -17.38 4.60
CA LEU A 296 1.88 -16.61 4.63
C LEU A 296 1.68 -15.38 5.51
N ILE A 297 2.47 -15.22 6.56
CA ILE A 297 2.39 -14.10 7.49
C ILE A 297 3.72 -13.34 7.50
N HIS A 298 3.65 -12.03 7.26
CA HIS A 298 4.76 -11.10 7.40
C HIS A 298 4.87 -10.60 8.84
N TYR A 299 6.04 -10.83 9.45
CA TYR A 299 6.39 -10.30 10.76
C TYR A 299 7.55 -9.31 10.66
N LEU A 300 7.56 -8.35 11.58
CA LEU A 300 8.62 -7.37 11.75
C LEU A 300 9.53 -7.73 12.94
N VAL A 301 10.64 -8.41 12.66
CA VAL A 301 11.66 -8.78 13.65
C VAL A 301 12.68 -7.67 13.72
N ASP A 302 12.69 -6.90 14.81
CA ASP A 302 13.63 -5.81 15.06
C ASP A 302 13.74 -4.85 13.85
N ALA A 303 12.57 -4.37 13.40
CA ALA A 303 12.39 -3.49 12.24
C ALA A 303 12.79 -4.07 10.86
N SER A 304 13.05 -5.38 10.76
CA SER A 304 13.27 -6.09 9.49
C SER A 304 12.21 -7.16 9.23
N SER A 305 11.89 -7.41 7.96
CA SER A 305 10.88 -8.39 7.56
C SER A 305 11.38 -9.83 7.60
N ILE A 306 10.55 -10.72 8.14
CA ILE A 306 10.57 -12.16 7.82
C ILE A 306 9.18 -12.61 7.37
N LEU A 307 9.10 -13.70 6.63
CA LEU A 307 7.83 -14.38 6.36
C LEU A 307 7.80 -15.72 7.10
N ARG A 308 6.65 -16.07 7.67
CA ARG A 308 6.39 -17.41 8.22
C ARG A 308 5.21 -18.02 7.51
N VAL A 309 5.30 -19.32 7.27
CA VAL A 309 4.27 -20.10 6.57
C VAL A 309 3.58 -20.99 7.60
N PHE A 310 2.27 -20.95 7.65
CA PHE A 310 1.43 -21.77 8.52
C PHE A 310 0.46 -22.61 7.69
N ASP A 311 0.02 -23.75 8.23
CA ASP A 311 -1.17 -24.42 7.71
C ASP A 311 -2.46 -23.79 8.27
N LEU A 312 -3.61 -24.18 7.72
CA LEU A 312 -4.93 -23.79 8.21
C LEU A 312 -5.35 -24.45 9.55
N LYS A 313 -4.42 -25.13 10.23
CA LYS A 313 -4.57 -25.58 11.62
C LYS A 313 -3.70 -24.76 12.59
N GLY A 314 -2.97 -23.76 12.10
CA GLY A 314 -2.12 -22.89 12.91
C GLY A 314 -0.72 -23.43 13.18
N LYS A 315 -0.33 -24.54 12.54
CA LYS A 315 1.02 -25.11 12.68
C LYS A 315 1.98 -24.37 11.76
N MET A 316 3.06 -23.84 12.33
CA MET A 316 4.16 -23.26 11.55
C MET A 316 4.85 -24.36 10.74
N LEU A 317 4.96 -24.15 9.43
CA LEU A 317 5.54 -25.06 8.46
C LEU A 317 6.95 -24.62 8.05
N ASP A 318 7.16 -23.30 7.85
CA ASP A 318 8.42 -22.75 7.35
C ASP A 318 8.66 -21.29 7.78
N GLU A 319 9.91 -20.85 7.70
CA GLU A 319 10.36 -19.47 7.94
C GLU A 319 11.31 -19.01 6.82
N ILE A 320 10.92 -17.95 6.11
CA ILE A 320 11.65 -17.42 4.96
C ILE A 320 12.41 -16.15 5.37
N LYS A 321 13.72 -16.18 5.16
CA LYS A 321 14.64 -15.05 5.35
C LYS A 321 15.26 -14.63 4.02
N PHE A 322 15.51 -13.34 3.86
CA PHE A 322 15.98 -12.75 2.61
C PHE A 322 17.51 -12.55 2.55
N GLY A 323 18.25 -13.14 3.49
CA GLY A 323 19.72 -13.10 3.52
C GLY A 323 20.33 -11.77 4.02
N GLY A 324 19.52 -10.88 4.60
CA GLY A 324 19.94 -9.60 5.16
C GLY A 324 18.75 -8.85 5.76
N VAL A 325 18.98 -7.62 6.23
CA VAL A 325 17.91 -6.74 6.71
C VAL A 325 17.18 -6.10 5.52
N GLY A 326 15.86 -6.02 5.59
CA GLY A 326 15.05 -5.58 4.48
C GLY A 326 13.58 -5.47 4.83
N THR A 327 12.84 -4.85 3.93
CA THR A 327 11.39 -4.72 4.01
C THR A 327 10.75 -5.54 2.91
N VAL A 328 9.75 -6.32 3.29
CA VAL A 328 8.88 -7.07 2.41
C VAL A 328 7.49 -6.46 2.47
N SER A 329 6.84 -6.39 1.31
CA SER A 329 5.43 -6.09 1.16
C SER A 329 4.78 -7.18 0.31
N ILE A 330 3.66 -7.73 0.78
CA ILE A 330 2.77 -8.57 0.01
C ILE A 330 1.95 -7.65 -0.89
N MET A 331 2.27 -7.65 -2.19
CA MET A 331 1.71 -6.69 -3.14
C MET A 331 0.30 -7.09 -3.58
N ASP A 332 0.10 -8.39 -3.77
CA ASP A 332 -1.18 -9.01 -4.09
C ASP A 332 -1.08 -10.54 -3.92
N PHE A 333 -2.21 -11.24 -3.86
CA PHE A 333 -2.27 -12.70 -3.77
C PHE A 333 -3.59 -13.26 -4.27
N ASN A 334 -3.55 -14.50 -4.73
CA ASN A 334 -4.72 -15.30 -5.08
C ASN A 334 -4.60 -16.71 -4.48
N SER A 335 -5.54 -17.59 -4.83
CA SER A 335 -5.60 -18.96 -4.32
C SER A 335 -4.39 -19.84 -4.67
N SER A 336 -3.51 -19.42 -5.59
CA SER A 336 -2.38 -20.23 -6.10
C SER A 336 -1.01 -19.61 -5.82
N GLU A 337 -0.93 -18.29 -5.72
CA GLU A 337 0.33 -17.57 -5.55
C GLU A 337 0.15 -16.22 -4.83
N ALA A 338 1.23 -15.74 -4.22
CA ALA A 338 1.37 -14.38 -3.73
C ALA A 338 2.55 -13.71 -4.41
N VAL A 339 2.43 -12.42 -4.69
CA VAL A 339 3.51 -11.61 -5.23
C VAL A 339 4.02 -10.62 -4.20
N LEU A 340 5.34 -10.49 -4.10
CA LEU A 340 6.00 -9.77 -3.02
C LEU A 340 7.02 -8.78 -3.60
N LYS A 341 7.14 -7.61 -2.97
CA LYS A 341 8.25 -6.69 -3.18
C LYS A 341 9.17 -6.75 -1.96
N TYR A 342 10.46 -6.90 -2.20
CA TYR A 342 11.50 -6.70 -1.19
C TYR A 342 12.31 -5.45 -1.51
N THR A 343 12.67 -4.66 -0.50
CA THR A 343 13.62 -3.54 -0.62
C THR A 343 14.58 -3.52 0.56
N SER A 344 15.74 -2.90 0.37
CA SER A 344 16.75 -2.66 1.40
C SER A 344 17.67 -1.51 0.97
N PHE A 345 18.64 -1.13 1.78
CA PHE A 345 19.48 0.06 1.57
C PHE A 345 20.21 0.13 0.22
N LEU A 346 20.51 -1.02 -0.41
CA LEU A 346 21.12 -1.11 -1.76
C LEU A 346 20.23 -1.83 -2.78
N THR A 347 19.01 -2.17 -2.40
CA THR A 347 18.10 -2.96 -3.21
C THR A 347 16.85 -2.13 -3.47
N PRO A 348 16.81 -1.35 -4.57
CA PRO A 348 15.61 -0.65 -5.02
C PRO A 348 14.36 -1.53 -4.93
N TYR A 349 14.42 -2.70 -5.55
CA TYR A 349 13.42 -3.74 -5.37
C TYR A 349 13.93 -5.11 -5.81
N ARG A 350 13.36 -6.15 -5.22
CA ARG A 350 13.26 -7.49 -5.81
C ARG A 350 11.79 -7.87 -5.84
N PHE A 351 11.35 -8.35 -6.99
CA PHE A 351 10.01 -8.82 -7.24
C PHE A 351 10.01 -10.35 -7.14
N TYR A 352 9.26 -10.88 -6.18
CA TYR A 352 9.16 -12.30 -5.91
C TYR A 352 7.76 -12.84 -6.16
N LYS A 353 7.70 -14.14 -6.44
CA LYS A 353 6.49 -14.97 -6.40
C LYS A 353 6.65 -16.04 -5.34
N PHE A 354 5.64 -16.20 -4.49
CA PHE A 354 5.51 -17.30 -3.57
C PHE A 354 4.37 -18.22 -4.03
N SER A 355 4.63 -19.52 -4.11
CA SER A 355 3.64 -20.53 -4.52
C SER A 355 3.89 -21.85 -3.79
N GLY A 356 3.17 -22.92 -4.16
CA GLY A 356 3.44 -24.27 -3.67
C GLY A 356 4.88 -24.76 -3.83
N ARG A 357 5.65 -24.17 -4.77
CA ARG A 357 7.08 -24.47 -5.01
C ARG A 357 8.04 -23.72 -4.09
N GLY A 358 7.56 -22.78 -3.28
CA GLY A 358 8.37 -21.87 -2.48
C GLY A 358 8.50 -20.49 -3.11
N LEU A 359 9.56 -19.77 -2.73
CA LEU A 359 9.83 -18.39 -3.14
C LEU A 359 10.75 -18.34 -4.36
N GLU A 360 10.31 -17.68 -5.43
CA GLU A 360 11.04 -17.50 -6.69
C GLU A 360 11.25 -16.00 -6.97
N VAL A 361 12.43 -15.61 -7.46
CA VAL A 361 12.69 -14.23 -7.94
C VAL A 361 12.20 -14.11 -9.37
N ILE A 362 11.33 -13.13 -9.65
CA ILE A 362 10.90 -12.77 -11.01
C ILE A 362 11.86 -11.74 -11.61
N GLU A 363 12.03 -10.61 -10.94
CA GLU A 363 12.91 -9.51 -11.38
C GLU A 363 13.65 -8.96 -10.16
N SER A 364 14.88 -8.49 -10.34
CA SER A 364 15.62 -7.84 -9.26
C SER A 364 16.45 -6.67 -9.77
N LYS A 365 16.54 -5.64 -8.94
CA LYS A 365 17.47 -4.54 -9.11
C LYS A 365 18.25 -4.33 -7.82
N ASP A 366 19.54 -4.60 -7.88
CA ASP A 366 20.48 -4.44 -6.77
C ASP A 366 21.66 -3.57 -7.18
N PHE A 367 22.13 -2.73 -6.25
CA PHE A 367 23.39 -2.01 -6.37
C PHE A 367 24.50 -2.76 -5.66
N LYS A 368 25.65 -2.87 -6.33
CA LYS A 368 26.86 -3.46 -5.75
C LYS A 368 27.72 -2.34 -5.16
N LEU A 369 27.53 -2.08 -3.87
CA LEU A 369 28.39 -1.22 -3.07
C LEU A 369 28.84 -1.98 -1.81
N GLU A 370 30.11 -1.89 -1.49
CA GLU A 370 30.66 -2.50 -0.27
C GLU A 370 30.24 -1.68 0.95
N ILE A 371 29.11 -2.04 1.55
CA ILE A 371 28.61 -1.46 2.81
C ILE A 371 28.58 -2.50 3.93
N THR A 372 28.56 -2.02 5.17
CA THR A 372 28.12 -2.76 6.35
C THR A 372 26.80 -2.18 6.82
N VAL A 373 25.89 -3.07 7.21
CA VAL A 373 24.67 -2.71 7.92
C VAL A 373 24.77 -3.35 9.31
N GLU A 374 24.74 -2.52 10.34
CA GLU A 374 24.80 -2.95 11.74
C GLU A 374 23.50 -2.56 12.43
N GLU A 375 23.00 -3.43 13.31
CA GLU A 375 21.90 -3.09 14.22
C GLU A 375 22.48 -2.68 15.57
N ARG A 376 21.90 -1.63 16.16
CA ARG A 376 22.27 -1.14 17.48
C ARG A 376 21.01 -0.82 18.28
N TRP A 377 21.17 -0.94 19.59
CA TRP A 377 20.15 -0.58 20.56
C TRP A 377 20.74 0.45 21.51
N VAL A 378 20.08 1.60 21.62
CA VAL A 378 20.42 2.65 22.58
C VAL A 378 19.34 2.72 23.65
N GLU A 379 19.71 3.26 24.81
CA GLU A 379 18.77 3.46 25.92
C GLU A 379 18.25 4.90 25.87
N SER A 380 16.93 5.04 25.93
CA SER A 380 16.25 6.33 26.09
C SER A 380 16.37 6.84 27.53
N PHE A 381 15.95 8.08 27.77
CA PHE A 381 16.00 8.71 29.10
C PHE A 381 15.21 7.95 30.19
N ASP A 382 14.26 7.10 29.79
CA ASP A 382 13.39 6.30 30.65
C ASP A 382 13.79 4.80 30.71
N GLY A 383 14.91 4.42 30.11
CA GLY A 383 15.35 3.03 30.01
C GLY A 383 14.80 2.27 28.79
N THR A 384 13.89 2.87 28.01
CA THR A 384 13.36 2.23 26.80
C THR A 384 14.47 1.96 25.79
N ARG A 385 14.55 0.72 25.29
CA ARG A 385 15.52 0.34 24.26
C ARG A 385 15.01 0.80 22.90
N ILE A 386 15.81 1.60 22.19
CA ILE A 386 15.50 2.11 20.84
C ILE A 386 16.45 1.45 19.85
N HIS A 387 15.89 0.73 18.88
CA HIS A 387 16.61 0.10 17.78
C HIS A 387 17.00 1.12 16.69
N MET A 388 18.14 0.92 16.06
CA MET A 388 18.55 1.65 14.86
C MET A 388 19.40 0.80 13.92
N PHE A 389 19.30 1.08 12.63
CA PHE A 389 20.25 0.60 11.62
C PHE A 389 21.36 1.62 11.40
N ILE A 390 22.61 1.15 11.38
CA ILE A 390 23.79 1.94 11.00
C ILE A 390 24.31 1.42 9.66
N VAL A 391 24.24 2.26 8.64
CA VAL A 391 24.71 1.95 7.29
C VAL A 391 25.97 2.76 7.01
N LYS A 392 27.07 2.10 6.66
CA LYS A 392 28.33 2.76 6.30
C LYS A 392 29.07 1.97 5.23
N ARG A 393 29.95 2.63 4.48
CA ARG A 393 30.87 1.96 3.56
C ARG A 393 31.83 1.06 4.35
N LYS A 394 32.13 -0.15 3.85
CA LYS A 394 33.15 -1.03 4.44
C LYS A 394 34.50 -0.32 4.53
N ASN A 395 35.24 -0.60 5.60
CA ASN A 395 36.60 -0.09 5.84
C ASN A 395 36.72 1.45 5.81
N CYS A 396 35.63 2.17 6.09
CA CYS A 396 35.60 3.62 6.12
C CYS A 396 35.46 4.11 7.56
N LYS A 397 36.28 5.09 7.96
CA LYS A 397 36.07 5.81 9.23
C LYS A 397 34.93 6.81 9.00
N ALA A 398 33.88 6.74 9.83
CA ALA A 398 32.80 7.70 9.78
C ALA A 398 33.25 9.01 10.46
N ASP A 399 33.21 10.12 9.73
CA ASP A 399 33.49 11.47 10.22
C ASP A 399 32.24 12.37 10.22
N LYS A 400 31.15 11.90 9.57
CA LYS A 400 29.85 12.56 9.48
C LYS A 400 28.73 11.53 9.63
N VAL A 401 27.65 11.94 10.28
CA VAL A 401 26.46 11.10 10.52
C VAL A 401 25.22 11.85 10.05
N LEU A 402 24.37 11.17 9.28
CA LEU A 402 23.00 11.57 9.02
C LEU A 402 22.10 10.66 9.85
N LEU A 403 21.36 11.23 10.79
CA LEU A 403 20.37 10.52 11.60
C LEU A 403 18.98 10.83 11.06
N TYR A 404 18.18 9.78 10.83
CA TYR A 404 16.80 9.89 10.36
C TYR A 404 15.86 9.17 11.33
N GLY A 405 14.71 9.80 11.59
CA GLY A 405 13.64 9.31 12.47
C GLY A 405 12.29 9.91 12.08
N TYR A 406 11.20 9.28 12.52
CA TYR A 406 9.82 9.72 12.27
C TYR A 406 9.02 9.69 13.58
N GLY A 407 8.67 8.49 14.07
CA GLY A 407 8.13 8.32 15.43
C GLY A 407 6.67 8.77 15.61
N GLY A 408 5.74 8.27 14.78
CA GLY A 408 4.31 8.55 14.94
C GLY A 408 3.43 7.63 14.10
N PHE A 409 2.11 7.70 14.33
CA PHE A 409 1.07 7.08 13.48
C PHE A 409 1.20 5.57 13.25
N ASN A 410 1.86 4.85 14.18
CA ASN A 410 2.16 3.42 14.05
C ASN A 410 3.00 3.07 12.79
N VAL A 411 3.77 4.04 12.26
CA VAL A 411 4.63 3.87 11.09
C VAL A 411 6.01 3.38 11.54
N SER A 412 6.37 2.17 11.09
CA SER A 412 7.70 1.59 11.31
C SER A 412 8.70 2.12 10.29
N ILE A 413 9.84 2.66 10.74
CA ILE A 413 10.99 2.89 9.86
C ILE A 413 11.70 1.56 9.65
N THR A 414 11.72 1.09 8.41
CA THR A 414 12.30 -0.19 8.02
C THR A 414 13.33 0.01 6.89
N PRO A 415 14.25 -0.94 6.66
CA PRO A 415 15.26 -0.80 5.61
C PRO A 415 14.63 -0.66 4.22
N HIS A 416 14.91 0.46 3.57
CA HIS A 416 14.42 0.72 2.21
C HIS A 416 15.50 1.41 1.39
N TYR A 417 15.39 1.27 0.08
CA TYR A 417 16.20 2.04 -0.85
C TYR A 417 15.66 3.46 -0.92
N LEU A 418 16.52 4.44 -0.65
CA LEU A 418 16.19 5.85 -0.82
C LEU A 418 16.60 6.25 -2.24
N SER A 419 15.63 6.21 -3.17
CA SER A 419 15.80 6.70 -4.54
C SER A 419 15.54 8.19 -4.61
#